data_AF-A0A930BW98-F1
#
_entry.id   AF-A0A930BW98-F1
#
_cell.length_a   1.000
_cell.length_b   1.000
_cell.length_c   1.000
_cell.angle_alpha   90.00
_cell.angle_beta   90.00
_cell.angle_gamma   90.00
#
_symmetry.space_group_name_H-M   'P 1'
#
loop_
_entity.id
_entity.type
_entity.pdbx_description
1 polymer ?
#
loop_
_entity_poly.entity_id
_entity_poly.type
_entity_poly.pdbx_seq_one_letter_code
_entity_poly.pdbx_strand_id
1 'polypeptide(L)'
;MAMTTANKANIVAEFAQSKGDTGSPEVQIALLTARINDLQPHFKEHTKDHHSRRGLLRLVSQRRKLLDYLKGKDIERYRTLITKLGLRK
;
A
#
# COMPACT_ATOMS: atom_id res chain seq x y z
N MET A 1 3.64 -14.46 -1.19
CA MET A 1 5.03 -14.35 -1.71
C MET A 1 5.59 -12.96 -1.42
N ALA A 2 6.92 -12.80 -1.42
CA ALA A 2 7.58 -11.51 -1.23
C ALA A 2 7.65 -10.75 -2.57
N MET A 3 7.45 -9.43 -2.55
CA MET A 3 7.64 -8.60 -3.74
C MET A 3 9.10 -8.65 -4.21
N THR A 4 9.32 -8.70 -5.53
CA THR A 4 10.67 -8.59 -6.10
C THR A 4 11.25 -7.21 -5.85
N THR A 5 12.58 -7.13 -5.77
CA THR A 5 13.31 -5.87 -5.59
C THR A 5 13.03 -4.89 -6.73
N ALA A 6 12.92 -5.40 -7.97
CA ALA A 6 12.57 -4.61 -9.14
C ALA A 6 11.18 -3.96 -9.03
N ASN A 7 10.15 -4.73 -8.66
CA ASN A 7 8.79 -4.20 -8.51
C ASN A 7 8.72 -3.16 -7.39
N LYS A 8 9.45 -3.41 -6.29
CA LYS A 8 9.55 -2.45 -5.18
C LYS A 8 10.21 -1.13 -5.62
N ALA A 9 11.31 -1.21 -6.38
CA ALA A 9 12.01 -0.03 -6.86
C ALA A 9 11.15 0.81 -7.82
N ASN A 10 10.41 0.16 -8.71
CA ASN A 10 9.50 0.83 -9.64
C ASN A 10 8.40 1.62 -8.90
N ILE A 11 7.77 1.00 -7.89
CA ILE A 11 6.74 1.68 -7.09
C ILE A 11 7.33 2.86 -6.31
N VAL A 12 8.51 2.70 -5.73
CA VAL A 12 9.18 3.80 -5.02
C VAL A 12 9.44 4.96 -6.00
N ALA A 13 9.98 4.67 -7.18
CA ALA A 13 10.26 5.70 -8.18
C ALA A 13 9.00 6.45 -8.65
N GLU A 14 7.86 5.76 -8.77
CA GLU A 14 6.60 6.34 -9.26
C GLU A 14 5.86 7.20 -8.22
N PHE A 15 6.03 6.90 -6.93
CA PHE A 15 5.31 7.55 -5.83
C PHE A 15 6.20 8.42 -4.93
N ALA A 16 7.51 8.44 -5.16
CA ALA A 16 8.46 9.32 -4.45
C ALA A 16 8.15 10.80 -4.71
N GLN A 17 8.19 11.61 -3.65
CA GLN A 17 8.02 13.06 -3.79
C GLN A 17 9.32 13.77 -4.20
N SER A 18 10.46 13.15 -3.91
CA SER A 18 11.78 13.68 -4.22
C SER A 18 12.76 12.56 -4.51
N LYS A 19 13.90 12.88 -5.13
CA LYS A 19 14.93 11.90 -5.45
C LYS A 19 15.49 11.30 -4.15
N GLY A 20 15.32 9.99 -3.97
CA GLY A 20 15.77 9.28 -2.76
C GLY A 20 14.69 9.14 -1.67
N ASP A 21 13.47 9.60 -1.91
CA ASP A 21 12.36 9.40 -0.98
C ASP A 21 11.88 7.94 -0.99
N THR A 22 12.24 7.21 0.06
CA THR A 22 11.80 5.82 0.28
C THR A 22 10.77 5.68 1.41
N GLY A 23 10.43 6.79 2.08
CA GLY A 23 9.79 6.78 3.39
C GLY A 23 8.53 7.62 3.50
N SER A 24 8.19 8.41 2.48
CA SER A 24 6.98 9.22 2.49
C SER A 24 5.70 8.39 2.64
N PRO A 25 4.64 8.98 3.19
CA PRO A 25 3.34 8.33 3.29
C PRO A 25 2.87 7.77 1.94
N GLU A 26 3.09 8.48 0.84
CA GLU A 26 2.72 8.08 -0.52
C GLU A 26 3.40 6.78 -0.93
N VAL A 27 4.73 6.72 -0.79
CA VAL A 27 5.53 5.53 -1.11
C VAL A 27 5.10 4.35 -0.24
N GLN A 28 4.95 4.56 1.07
CA GLN A 28 4.53 3.51 1.99
C GLN A 28 3.13 2.96 1.65
N ILE A 29 2.16 3.84 1.37
CA ILE A 29 0.79 3.45 1.01
C ILE A 29 0.77 2.70 -0.32
N ALA A 30 1.56 3.13 -1.31
CA ALA A 30 1.66 2.46 -2.60
C ALA A 30 2.25 1.05 -2.46
N LEU A 31 3.34 0.89 -1.69
CA LEU A 31 3.95 -0.41 -1.39
C LEU A 31 3.00 -1.35 -0.65
N LEU A 32 2.28 -0.84 0.36
CA LEU A 32 1.27 -1.62 1.07
C LEU A 32 0.13 -2.05 0.15
N THR A 33 -0.30 -1.17 -0.76
CA THR A 33 -1.37 -1.44 -1.71
C THR A 33 -0.98 -2.53 -2.69
N ALA A 34 0.21 -2.45 -3.29
CA ALA A 34 0.70 -3.50 -4.17
C ALA A 34 0.79 -4.86 -3.45
N ARG A 35 1.34 -4.88 -2.23
CA ARG A 35 1.42 -6.09 -1.42
C ARG A 35 0.05 -6.69 -1.08
N ILE A 36 -0.94 -5.85 -0.78
CA ILE A 36 -2.32 -6.30 -0.51
C ILE A 36 -2.95 -6.91 -1.76
N ASN A 37 -2.75 -6.28 -2.92
CA ASN A 37 -3.28 -6.76 -4.19
C ASN A 37 -2.64 -8.09 -4.62
N ASP A 38 -1.32 -8.24 -4.46
CA ASP A 38 -0.60 -9.48 -4.75
C ASP A 38 -1.03 -10.64 -3.84
N LEU A 39 -1.45 -10.35 -2.60
CA LEU A 39 -1.91 -11.35 -1.64
C LEU A 39 -3.38 -11.77 -1.86
N GLN A 40 -4.18 -10.96 -2.56
CA GLN A 40 -5.60 -11.24 -2.75
C GLN A 40 -5.87 -12.59 -3.45
N PRO A 41 -5.19 -12.93 -4.57
CA PRO A 41 -5.35 -14.24 -5.23
C PRO A 41 -5.01 -15.42 -4.32
N HIS A 42 -3.91 -15.31 -3.55
CA HIS A 42 -3.49 -16.35 -2.58
C HIS A 42 -4.61 -16.71 -1.61
N PHE A 43 -5.34 -15.71 -1.09
CA PHE A 43 -6.44 -15.96 -0.15
C PHE A 43 -7.74 -16.43 -0.80
N LYS A 44 -7.92 -16.20 -2.10
CA LYS A 44 -9.03 -16.78 -2.88
C LYS A 44 -8.81 -18.27 -3.06
N GLU A 45 -7.58 -18.69 -3.35
CA GLU A 45 -7.20 -20.10 -3.50
C GLU A 45 -7.11 -20.82 -2.15
N HIS A 46 -6.46 -20.20 -1.16
CA HIS A 46 -6.24 -20.78 0.17
C HIS A 46 -7.21 -20.22 1.21
N THR A 47 -8.47 -20.62 1.12
CA THR A 47 -9.56 -20.11 1.98
C THR A 47 -9.36 -20.41 3.48
N LYS A 48 -8.64 -21.49 3.81
CA LYS A 48 -8.33 -21.95 5.18
C LYS A 48 -7.07 -21.32 5.80
N ASP A 49 -6.32 -20.51 5.06
CA ASP A 49 -5.14 -19.82 5.60
C ASP A 49 -5.53 -18.60 6.45
N HIS A 50 -5.95 -18.87 7.69
CA HIS A 50 -6.36 -17.84 8.65
C HIS A 50 -5.18 -17.06 9.25
N HIS A 51 -4.01 -17.70 9.37
CA HIS A 51 -2.82 -17.09 9.97
C HIS A 51 -2.29 -15.97 9.07
N SER A 52 -2.12 -16.23 7.78
CA SER A 52 -1.66 -15.21 6.84
C SER A 52 -2.73 -14.14 6.63
N ARG A 53 -4.03 -14.49 6.70
CA ARG A 53 -5.13 -13.51 6.60
C ARG A 53 -5.10 -12.49 7.75
N ARG A 54 -4.72 -12.91 8.95
CA ARG A 54 -4.46 -11.99 10.08
C ARG A 54 -3.33 -11.01 9.73
N GLY A 55 -2.28 -11.48 9.06
CA GLY A 55 -1.21 -10.62 8.52
C GLY A 55 -1.73 -9.61 7.50
N LEU A 56 -2.58 -10.03 6.56
CA LEU A 56 -3.23 -9.15 5.60
C LEU A 56 -4.03 -8.04 6.28
N LEU A 57 -4.84 -8.38 7.29
CA LEU A 57 -5.64 -7.39 8.04
C LEU A 57 -4.76 -6.36 8.74
N ARG A 58 -3.59 -6.75 9.26
CA ARG A 58 -2.61 -5.81 9.82
C ARG A 58 -2.08 -4.83 8.77
N LEU A 59 -1.75 -5.32 7.56
CA LEU A 59 -1.32 -4.47 6.44
C LEU A 59 -2.40 -3.47 6.02
N VAL A 60 -3.67 -3.93 5.91
CA VAL A 60 -4.81 -3.07 5.60
C VAL A 60 -5.00 -2.00 6.67
N SER A 61 -4.91 -2.37 7.95
CA SER A 61 -5.00 -1.42 9.07
C SER A 61 -3.87 -0.40 9.06
N GLN A 62 -2.64 -0.82 8.78
CA GLN A 62 -1.50 0.07 8.65
C GLN A 62 -1.68 1.07 7.50
N ARG A 63 -2.13 0.60 6.33
CA ARG A 63 -2.43 1.47 5.19
C ARG A 63 -3.51 2.51 5.53
N ARG A 64 -4.57 2.08 6.22
CA ARG A 64 -5.65 2.99 6.67
C ARG A 64 -5.10 4.09 7.58
N LYS A 65 -4.28 3.75 8.58
CA LYS A 65 -3.66 4.74 9.49
C LYS A 65 -2.81 5.76 8.73
N LEU A 66 -2.04 5.33 7.73
CA LEU A 66 -1.24 6.23 6.90
C LEU A 66 -2.10 7.14 6.02
N LEU A 67 -3.19 6.62 5.46
CA LEU A 67 -4.17 7.42 4.71
C LEU A 67 -4.86 8.45 5.61
N ASP A 68 -5.24 8.08 6.82
CA ASP A 68 -5.85 8.98 7.80
C ASP A 68 -4.86 10.08 8.21
N TYR A 69 -3.59 9.73 8.43
CA TYR A 69 -2.50 10.70 8.67
C TYR A 69 -2.33 11.67 7.50
N LEU A 70 -2.23 11.15 6.28
CA LEU A 70 -2.03 11.97 5.09
C LEU A 70 -3.23 12.90 4.87
N LYS A 71 -4.46 12.40 5.05
CA LYS A 71 -5.68 13.19 4.95
C LYS A 71 -5.73 14.33 5.96
N GLY A 72 -5.25 14.10 7.19
CA GLY A 72 -5.19 15.13 8.24
C GLY A 72 -4.09 16.17 8.01
N LYS A 73 -3.02 15.79 7.31
CA LYS A 73 -1.87 16.68 7.03
C LYS A 73 -2.04 17.49 5.75
N ASP A 74 -2.51 16.85 4.69
CA ASP A 74 -2.68 17.44 3.37
C ASP A 74 -3.76 16.69 2.58
N ILE A 75 -4.91 17.36 2.43
CA ILE A 75 -6.08 16.78 1.79
C ILE A 75 -5.89 16.59 0.28
N GLU A 76 -5.09 17.43 -0.38
CA GLU A 76 -4.85 17.36 -1.82
C GLU A 76 -3.90 16.22 -2.16
N ARG A 77 -2.83 16.02 -1.36
CA ARG A 77 -1.99 14.82 -1.45
C ARG A 77 -2.79 13.53 -1.22
N TYR A 78 -3.69 13.54 -0.25
CA TYR A 78 -4.58 12.40 -0.02
C TYR A 78 -5.47 12.12 -1.24
N ARG A 79 -6.15 13.14 -1.78
CA ARG A 79 -7.05 13.00 -2.95
C ARG A 79 -6.33 12.49 -4.19
N THR A 80 -5.17 13.07 -4.49
CA THR A 80 -4.35 12.64 -5.64
C THR A 80 -3.89 11.19 -5.47
N LEU A 81 -3.44 10.81 -4.27
CA LEU A 81 -2.97 9.46 -3.99
C LEU A 81 -4.08 8.41 -4.10
N ILE A 82 -5.26 8.64 -3.53
CA ILE A 82 -6.36 7.67 -3.59
C ILE A 82 -6.86 7.47 -5.03
N THR A 83 -6.90 8.54 -5.83
CA THR A 83 -7.30 8.47 -7.24
C THR A 83 -6.27 7.69 -8.04
N LYS A 84 -4.98 7.98 -7.83
CA LYS A 84 -3.87 7.28 -8.51
C LYS A 84 -3.84 5.78 -8.17
N LEU A 85 -4.14 5.42 -6.92
CA LEU A 85 -4.16 4.02 -6.46
C LEU A 85 -5.52 3.32 -6.64
N GLY A 86 -6.55 4.01 -7.12
CA GLY A 86 -7.91 3.45 -7.28
C GLY A 86 -8.55 2.99 -5.96
N LEU A 87 -8.16 3.59 -4.82
CA LEU A 87 -8.65 3.20 -3.51
C LEU A 87 -10.03 3.83 -3.24
N ARG A 88 -11.03 2.98 -2.92
CA ARG A 88 -12.37 3.43 -2.52
C ARG A 88 -12.39 3.85 -1.05
N LYS A 89 -13.20 4.86 -0.75
CA LYS A 89 -13.51 5.34 0.61
C LYS A 89 -14.38 4.35 1.38
#